data_AF-A0A382UNL4-F1
#
_entry.id   AF-A0A382UNL4-F1
#
_cell.length_a   1.000
_cell.length_b   1.000
_cell.length_c   1.000
_cell.angle_alpha   90.00
_cell.angle_beta   90.00
_cell.angle_gamma   90.00
#
_symmetry.space_group_name_H-M   'P 1'
#
loop_
_entity.id
_entity.type
_entity.pdbx_description
1 polymer ?
#
loop_
_entity_poly.entity_id
_entity_poly.type
_entity_poly.pdbx_seq_one_letter_code
_entity_poly.pdbx_strand_id
1 'polypeptide(L)'
;MNEVYKDYPGKGWVHGTKDAPKINPKDIVWRSKVHHWDNTVRSDDTRMIITNTGKGKDKFQMWAVSDKSGDVVFHFGDKPTLDAAKEFASIRKWQEKK
;
A
#
# COMPACT_ATOMS: atom_id res chain seq x y z
N MET A 1 17.57 -12.59 4.58
CA MET A 1 16.22 -13.01 4.14
C MET A 1 15.83 -12.19 2.92
N ASN A 2 15.58 -12.87 1.80
CA ASN A 2 15.11 -12.26 0.56
C ASN A 2 13.58 -12.08 0.66
N GLU A 3 13.06 -10.93 0.25
CA GLU A 3 11.62 -10.67 0.23
C GLU A 3 10.93 -11.65 -0.74
N VAL A 4 9.81 -12.26 -0.32
CA VAL A 4 9.10 -13.28 -1.10
C VAL A 4 7.83 -12.68 -1.68
N TYR A 5 7.87 -12.41 -2.99
CA TYR A 5 6.74 -11.90 -3.76
C TYR A 5 5.89 -13.05 -4.35
N LYS A 6 4.60 -12.82 -4.57
CA LYS A 6 3.75 -13.71 -5.39
C LYS A 6 3.14 -12.87 -6.53
N ASP A 7 2.74 -13.47 -7.66
CA ASP A 7 2.04 -12.81 -8.80
C ASP A 7 0.53 -12.59 -8.65
N TYR A 8 0.06 -11.33 -8.60
CA TYR A 8 -1.35 -11.01 -8.34
C TYR A 8 -2.14 -10.99 -9.67
N PRO A 9 -3.25 -11.74 -9.83
CA PRO A 9 -3.98 -11.82 -11.10
C PRO A 9 -4.92 -10.62 -11.38
N GLY A 10 -4.87 -9.55 -10.59
CA GLY A 10 -5.65 -8.32 -10.79
C GLY A 10 -4.81 -7.17 -11.36
N LYS A 11 -5.47 -6.05 -11.74
CA LYS A 11 -4.78 -4.81 -12.18
C LYS A 11 -4.04 -4.17 -11.00
N GLY A 12 -2.80 -4.59 -10.76
CA GLY A 12 -1.89 -4.00 -9.79
C GLY A 12 -0.47 -4.05 -10.35
N TRP A 13 0.32 -3.01 -10.10
CA TRP A 13 1.69 -2.90 -10.61
C TRP A 13 2.58 -4.03 -10.09
N VAL A 14 3.45 -4.55 -10.97
CA VAL A 14 4.40 -5.62 -10.65
C VAL A 14 5.61 -5.01 -9.93
N HIS A 15 5.88 -5.54 -8.73
CA HIS A 15 7.02 -5.19 -7.89
C HIS A 15 8.35 -5.20 -8.67
N GLY A 16 9.26 -4.25 -8.37
CA GLY A 16 10.63 -4.25 -8.88
C GLY A 16 10.81 -3.87 -10.36
N THR A 17 9.73 -3.43 -11.02
CA THR A 17 9.79 -2.95 -12.41
C THR A 17 10.21 -1.48 -12.46
N LYS A 18 10.86 -1.05 -13.55
CA LYS A 18 11.26 0.36 -13.76
C LYS A 18 10.06 1.33 -13.74
N ASP A 19 8.86 0.81 -14.00
CA ASP A 19 7.62 1.56 -14.07
C ASP A 19 6.87 1.61 -12.73
N ALA A 20 7.42 1.02 -11.67
CA ALA A 20 6.82 1.08 -10.35
C ALA A 20 6.73 2.55 -9.86
N PRO A 21 5.56 3.00 -9.39
CA PRO A 21 5.40 4.37 -8.92
C PRO A 21 6.28 4.61 -7.69
N LYS A 22 6.98 5.75 -7.69
CA LYS A 22 7.75 6.21 -6.53
C LYS A 22 6.91 7.15 -5.67
N ILE A 23 6.80 6.84 -4.39
CA ILE A 23 6.05 7.65 -3.45
C ILE A 23 6.95 8.76 -2.91
N ASN A 24 6.49 10.01 -3.03
CA ASN A 24 7.13 11.14 -2.39
C ASN A 24 6.74 11.17 -0.89
N PRO A 25 7.71 11.12 0.04
CA PRO A 25 7.41 11.09 1.47
C PRO A 25 6.56 12.25 1.98
N LYS A 26 6.63 13.42 1.33
CA LYS A 26 5.85 14.62 1.69
C LYS A 26 4.36 14.47 1.45
N ASP A 27 3.97 13.60 0.51
CA ASP A 27 2.57 13.39 0.17
C ASP A 27 1.91 12.36 1.09
N ILE A 28 2.69 11.67 1.94
CA ILE A 28 2.17 10.67 2.87
C ILE A 28 1.48 11.35 4.05
N VAL A 29 0.16 11.16 4.14
CA VAL A 29 -0.69 11.74 5.20
C VAL A 29 -1.04 10.74 6.30
N TRP A 30 -0.82 9.45 6.04
CA TRP A 30 -1.04 8.40 7.03
C TRP A 30 -0.19 7.17 6.71
N ARG A 31 0.28 6.49 7.75
CA ARG A 31 1.03 5.23 7.68
C ARG A 31 0.47 4.26 8.71
N SER A 32 0.33 3.00 8.33
CA SER A 32 0.01 1.92 9.25
C SER A 32 1.25 1.50 10.07
N LYS A 33 1.04 0.60 11.04
CA LYS A 33 2.13 -0.19 11.61
C LYS A 33 2.73 -1.12 10.53
N VAL A 34 3.92 -1.65 10.77
CA VAL A 34 4.49 -2.70 9.92
C VAL A 34 3.62 -3.94 10.02
N HIS A 35 3.31 -4.53 8.87
CA HIS A 35 2.49 -5.73 8.78
C HIS A 35 3.34 -6.90 8.29
N HIS A 36 3.19 -8.04 8.97
CA HIS A 36 3.70 -9.32 8.53
C HIS A 36 2.66 -10.02 7.67
N TRP A 37 3.12 -10.57 6.54
CA TRP A 37 2.55 -11.65 5.75
C TRP A 37 1.04 -11.92 5.88
N ASP A 38 0.27 -11.61 4.84
CA ASP A 38 -1.07 -12.19 4.61
C ASP A 38 -1.13 -12.80 3.20
N ASN A 39 -2.01 -13.79 2.98
CA ASN A 39 -2.25 -14.37 1.66
C ASN A 39 -2.60 -13.32 0.59
N THR A 40 -3.05 -12.13 1.03
CA THR A 40 -3.37 -10.97 0.19
C THR A 40 -2.19 -10.00 -0.04
N VAL A 41 -1.14 -10.02 0.80
CA VAL A 41 0.00 -9.08 0.77
C VAL A 41 1.32 -9.84 0.85
N ARG A 42 2.07 -9.78 -0.24
CA ARG A 42 3.10 -10.76 -0.60
C ARG A 42 4.51 -10.24 -0.31
N SER A 43 4.70 -9.78 0.91
CA SER A 43 6.02 -9.49 1.49
C SER A 43 5.88 -9.43 3.01
N ASP A 44 6.82 -10.05 3.72
CA ASP A 44 7.10 -9.66 5.10
C ASP A 44 7.53 -8.19 5.14
N ASP A 45 7.23 -7.50 6.24
CA ASP A 45 7.58 -6.10 6.45
C ASP A 45 6.93 -5.12 5.45
N THR A 46 5.60 -5.13 5.32
CA THR A 46 4.88 -4.18 4.46
C THR A 46 4.08 -3.16 5.27
N ARG A 47 4.02 -1.90 4.84
CA ARG A 47 3.10 -0.88 5.38
C ARG A 47 2.04 -0.50 4.37
N MET A 48 0.83 -0.26 4.85
CA MET A 48 -0.15 0.51 4.11
C MET A 48 0.14 2.00 4.33
N ILE A 49 0.17 2.75 3.23
CA ILE A 49 0.30 4.21 3.28
C ILE A 49 -0.86 4.85 2.52
N ILE A 50 -1.24 6.04 2.96
CA ILE A 50 -2.19 6.90 2.26
C ILE A 50 -1.45 8.16 1.84
N THR A 51 -1.50 8.48 0.55
CA THR A 51 -0.92 9.70 0.00
C THR A 51 -2.00 10.66 -0.47
N ASN A 52 -1.77 11.96 -0.31
CA ASN A 52 -2.63 13.02 -0.83
C ASN A 52 -2.02 13.59 -2.11
N THR A 53 -2.34 12.98 -3.24
CA THR A 53 -1.67 13.23 -4.54
C THR A 53 -2.60 13.79 -5.62
N GLY A 54 -3.90 13.95 -5.34
CA GLY A 54 -4.90 14.27 -6.36
C GLY A 54 -5.79 15.48 -6.07
N LYS A 55 -6.66 15.78 -7.05
CA LYS A 55 -7.81 16.70 -6.94
C LYS A 55 -9.10 15.92 -7.23
N GLY A 56 -10.18 16.17 -6.50
CA GLY A 56 -11.46 15.49 -6.74
C GLY A 56 -11.51 14.06 -6.21
N LYS A 57 -11.99 13.11 -7.03
CA LYS A 57 -12.24 11.71 -6.64
C LYS A 57 -10.97 10.89 -6.34
N ASP A 58 -9.84 11.27 -6.94
CA ASP A 58 -8.56 10.53 -6.86
C ASP A 58 -7.61 11.14 -5.81
N LYS A 59 -8.15 11.93 -4.87
CA LYS A 59 -7.41 12.78 -3.93
C LYS A 59 -6.50 11.99 -3.00
N PHE A 60 -7.02 10.90 -2.43
CA PHE A 60 -6.29 10.03 -1.53
C PHE A 60 -6.01 8.70 -2.20
N GLN A 61 -4.74 8.41 -2.44
CA GLN A 61 -4.30 7.14 -3.02
C GLN A 61 -3.80 6.24 -1.90
N MET A 62 -4.04 4.94 -2.02
CA MET A 62 -3.70 3.95 -1.01
C MET A 62 -2.73 2.93 -1.58
N TRP A 63 -1.62 2.69 -0.90
CA TRP A 63 -0.54 1.84 -1.38
C TRP A 63 -0.10 0.84 -0.32
N ALA A 64 0.42 -0.30 -0.75
CA ALA A 64 1.26 -1.15 0.07
C ALA A 64 2.72 -0.92 -0.33
N VAL A 65 3.59 -0.73 0.66
CA VAL A 65 5.00 -0.41 0.46
C VAL A 65 5.85 -1.30 1.36
N SER A 66 6.93 -1.86 0.82
CA SER A 66 7.92 -2.60 1.60
C SER A 66 8.58 -1.64 2.60
N ASP A 67 8.55 -1.97 3.90
CA ASP A 67 9.24 -1.21 4.94
C ASP A 67 10.76 -1.34 4.85
N LYS A 68 11.23 -2.39 4.18
CA LYS A 68 12.64 -2.68 4.01
C LYS A 68 13.24 -1.97 2.79
N SER A 69 12.59 -2.04 1.62
CA SER A 69 13.10 -1.38 0.41
C SER A 69 12.50 0.01 0.15
N GLY A 70 11.34 0.31 0.73
CA GLY A 70 10.57 1.52 0.41
C GLY A 70 9.81 1.44 -0.90
N ASP A 71 9.83 0.28 -1.58
CA ASP A 71 9.18 0.11 -2.87
C ASP A 71 7.68 -0.14 -2.74
N VAL A 72 6.91 0.40 -3.70
CA VAL A 72 5.50 0.08 -3.83
C VAL A 72 5.35 -1.38 -4.28
N VAL A 73 4.63 -2.16 -3.48
CA VAL A 73 4.31 -3.56 -3.77
C VAL A 73 2.87 -3.75 -4.21
N PHE A 74 1.98 -2.76 -3.97
CA PHE A 74 0.60 -2.80 -4.43
C PHE A 74 -0.08 -1.43 -4.43
N HIS A 75 -1.04 -1.23 -5.34
CA HIS A 75 -1.94 -0.06 -5.37
C HIS A 75 -3.37 -0.50 -5.08
N PHE A 76 -3.99 0.04 -4.03
CA PHE A 76 -5.36 -0.32 -3.62
C PHE A 76 -6.45 0.52 -4.30
N GLY A 77 -6.06 1.50 -5.11
CA GLY A 77 -6.96 2.49 -5.69
C GLY A 77 -7.04 3.78 -4.86
N ASP A 78 -8.10 4.52 -5.09
CA ASP A 78 -8.28 5.88 -4.56
C ASP A 78 -9.59 6.07 -3.78
N LYS A 79 -9.60 7.18 -3.02
CA LYS A 79 -10.77 7.69 -2.32
C LYS A 79 -10.84 9.22 -2.42
N PRO A 80 -12.06 9.78 -2.43
CA PRO A 80 -12.26 11.23 -2.45
C PRO A 80 -11.91 11.90 -1.12
N THR A 81 -11.98 11.18 0.00
CA THR A 81 -11.76 11.71 1.37
C THR A 81 -10.78 10.86 2.17
N LEU A 82 -10.08 11.49 3.12
CA LEU A 82 -9.15 10.81 4.02
C LEU A 82 -9.89 9.80 4.91
N ASP A 83 -11.10 10.14 5.36
CA ASP A 83 -11.88 9.26 6.22
C ASP A 83 -12.31 7.99 5.49
N ALA A 84 -12.72 8.08 4.23
CA ALA A 84 -13.02 6.90 3.42
C ALA A 84 -11.77 6.04 3.17
N ALA A 85 -10.59 6.66 3.03
CA ALA A 85 -9.32 5.94 2.92
C ALA A 85 -8.95 5.23 4.23
N LYS A 86 -9.16 5.89 5.37
CA LYS A 86 -8.95 5.30 6.71
C LYS A 86 -9.97 4.21 7.03
N GLU A 87 -11.21 4.34 6.59
CA GLU A 87 -12.25 3.31 6.72
C GLU A 87 -11.90 2.08 5.88
N PHE A 88 -11.43 2.28 4.64
CA PHE A 88 -10.89 1.16 3.85
C PHE A 88 -9.71 0.49 4.57
N ALA A 89 -8.80 1.28 5.14
CA ALA A 89 -7.66 0.75 5.90
C ALA A 89 -8.10 -0.03 7.16
N SER A 90 -9.16 0.41 7.85
CA SER A 90 -9.65 -0.24 9.08
C SER A 90 -10.43 -1.53 8.78
N ILE A 91 -11.24 -1.57 7.71
CA ILE A 91 -12.01 -2.75 7.29
C ILE A 91 -11.09 -3.89 6.82
N ARG A 92 -9.97 -3.54 6.18
CA ARG A 92 -9.09 -4.52 5.53
C ARG A 92 -8.37 -5.48 6.48
N LYS A 93 -8.66 -5.45 7.80
CA LYS A 93 -8.07 -6.35 8.80
C LYS A 93 -6.59 -6.60 8.51
N TRP A 94 -5.82 -5.52 8.34
CA TRP A 94 -4.36 -5.51 8.44
C TRP A 94 -3.88 -5.90 9.86
N GLN A 95 -4.74 -6.54 10.63
CA GLN A 95 -4.53 -6.94 12.00
C GLN A 95 -4.26 -8.42 11.95
N GLU A 96 -2.97 -8.71 12.05
CA GLU A 96 -2.47 -9.48 13.17
C GLU A 96 -2.63 -10.97 12.86
N LYS A 97 -1.49 -11.59 12.57
CA LYS A 97 -1.35 -13.01 12.80
C LYS A 97 -1.89 -13.28 14.21
N LYS A 98 -2.86 -14.20 14.33
CA LYS A 98 -3.14 -14.82 15.63
C LYS A 98 -1.85 -15.35 16.23
#